data_AF-A0A2I0I825-F1
#
_entry.id   AF-A0A2I0I825-F1
#
_cell.length_a   1.000
_cell.length_b   1.000
_cell.length_c   1.000
_cell.angle_alpha   90.00
_cell.angle_beta   90.00
_cell.angle_gamma   90.00
#
_symmetry.space_group_name_H-M   'P 1'
#
loop_
_entity.id
_entity.type
_entity.pdbx_description
1 polymer ?
#
loop_
_entity_poly.entity_id
_entity_poly.type
_entity_poly.pdbx_seq_one_letter_code
_entity_poly.pdbx_strand_id
1 'polypeptide(L)'
;MHSSTKFSPFEVVYGFNPLIPLDLTPLPIGEIVSLDGKHKAELVKKIHEEARNHILHKNEQAATQANKGRKHVTFEPEDWVWVHFRKERFPTQRISKLNPRGDGPFQVLEKINDNAYKLDLPGEYQVSSTFNVSDLSPFDVGIDSRTNPFEEWGNDRVEPDSEHEDKLHISTGPVTRARAKKLEQALQNLWTRIREEARSSRDEQVDLGLIFVIKSAGPHQYTSGH
;
A
#
# COMPACT_ATOMS: atom_id res chain seq x y z
N MET A 1 -30.91 7.90 -25.05
CA MET A 1 -31.29 8.00 -23.63
C MET A 1 -30.04 7.95 -22.77
N HIS A 2 -29.87 8.85 -21.80
CA HIS A 2 -28.67 8.87 -20.95
C HIS A 2 -28.84 7.92 -19.75
N SER A 3 -27.82 7.13 -19.44
CA SER A 3 -27.92 6.03 -18.47
C SER A 3 -28.18 6.50 -17.04
N SER A 4 -27.66 7.68 -16.65
CA SER A 4 -27.79 8.23 -15.30
C SER A 4 -29.12 8.93 -15.04
N THR A 5 -29.74 9.53 -16.06
CA THR A 5 -31.00 10.27 -15.92
C THR A 5 -32.20 9.47 -16.41
N LYS A 6 -32.00 8.44 -17.25
CA LYS A 6 -33.04 7.68 -17.97
C LYS A 6 -33.87 8.51 -18.96
N PHE A 7 -33.47 9.76 -19.22
CA PHE A 7 -34.08 10.64 -20.21
C PHE A 7 -33.07 11.00 -21.31
N SER A 8 -33.57 11.45 -22.45
CA SER A 8 -32.73 12.13 -23.44
C SER A 8 -32.42 13.56 -22.96
N PRO A 9 -31.21 14.12 -23.20
CA PRO A 9 -30.95 15.53 -22.93
C PRO A 9 -31.99 16.46 -23.58
N PHE A 10 -32.47 16.11 -24.78
CA PHE A 10 -33.51 16.85 -25.49
C PHE A 10 -34.85 16.83 -24.72
N GLU A 11 -35.25 15.67 -24.23
CA GLU A 11 -36.49 15.48 -23.48
C GLU A 11 -36.49 16.22 -22.14
N VAL A 12 -35.35 16.27 -21.46
CA VAL A 12 -35.19 17.07 -20.23
C VAL A 12 -35.38 18.57 -20.51
N VAL A 13 -34.95 19.06 -21.68
CA VAL A 13 -35.05 20.48 -22.02
C VAL A 13 -36.45 20.84 -22.53
N TYR A 14 -37.01 20.02 -23.42
CA TYR A 14 -38.21 20.37 -24.16
C TYR A 14 -39.49 19.64 -23.69
N GLY A 15 -39.36 18.63 -22.84
CA GLY A 15 -40.47 17.84 -22.31
C GLY A 15 -41.01 16.78 -23.27
N PHE A 16 -40.36 16.56 -24.42
CA PHE A 16 -40.71 15.53 -25.38
C PHE A 16 -39.48 14.98 -26.09
N ASN A 17 -39.57 13.78 -26.66
CA ASN A 17 -38.51 13.17 -27.45
C ASN A 17 -38.95 13.06 -28.92
N PRO A 18 -38.29 13.76 -29.86
CA PRO A 18 -38.68 13.73 -31.27
C PRO A 18 -38.47 12.33 -31.83
N LEU A 19 -39.48 11.81 -32.52
CA LEU A 19 -39.44 10.49 -33.14
C LEU A 19 -39.11 10.59 -34.63
N ILE A 20 -39.40 11.73 -35.25
CA ILE A 20 -39.23 11.97 -36.68
C ILE A 20 -38.47 13.29 -36.88
N PRO A 21 -37.61 13.42 -37.90
CA PRO A 21 -36.92 14.68 -38.21
C PRO A 21 -37.86 15.89 -38.41
N LEU A 22 -39.11 15.64 -38.81
CA LEU A 22 -40.13 16.68 -38.94
C LEU A 22 -40.49 17.33 -37.57
N ASP A 23 -40.37 16.58 -36.47
CA ASP A 23 -40.61 17.06 -35.10
C ASP A 23 -39.57 18.10 -34.64
N LEU A 24 -38.47 18.24 -35.38
CA LEU A 24 -37.41 19.22 -35.15
C LEU A 24 -37.57 20.49 -35.99
N THR A 25 -38.56 20.55 -36.89
CA THR A 25 -38.80 21.77 -37.66
C THR A 25 -39.21 22.90 -36.72
N PRO A 26 -38.74 24.15 -36.96
CA PRO A 26 -39.12 25.28 -36.12
C PRO A 26 -40.64 25.43 -36.20
N LEU A 27 -41.30 25.01 -35.12
CA LEU A 27 -42.74 24.91 -35.08
C LEU A 27 -43.35 26.30 -35.33
N PRO A 28 -44.33 26.44 -36.23
CA PRO A 28 -45.14 27.65 -36.26
C PRO A 28 -45.78 27.80 -34.88
N ILE A 29 -45.57 28.97 -34.28
CA ILE A 29 -45.90 29.28 -32.87
C ILE A 29 -47.38 29.00 -32.51
N GLY A 30 -48.26 28.85 -33.51
CA GLY A 30 -49.69 28.54 -33.35
C GLY A 30 -50.11 27.07 -33.46
N GLU A 31 -49.24 26.15 -33.90
CA GLU A 31 -49.61 24.73 -34.12
C GLU A 31 -49.10 23.78 -33.02
N ILE A 32 -48.33 24.32 -32.06
CA ILE A 32 -48.22 23.70 -30.75
C ILE A 32 -49.60 23.89 -30.10
N VAL A 33 -50.53 23.00 -30.44
CA VAL A 33 -51.82 22.85 -29.75
C VAL A 33 -51.52 22.99 -28.28
N SER A 34 -52.06 24.04 -27.65
CA SER A 34 -51.92 24.24 -26.22
C SER A 34 -52.69 23.11 -25.53
N LEU A 35 -52.05 21.95 -25.39
CA LEU A 35 -52.19 21.19 -24.16
C LEU A 35 -51.88 22.22 -23.08
N ASP A 36 -52.91 22.58 -22.32
CA ASP A 36 -52.90 23.61 -21.27
C ASP A 36 -51.48 23.87 -20.77
N GLY A 37 -50.96 25.09 -20.93
CA GLY A 37 -49.55 25.40 -20.61
C GLY A 37 -49.18 24.98 -19.18
N LYS A 38 -50.18 24.92 -18.30
CA LYS A 38 -50.08 24.34 -16.96
C LYS A 38 -49.73 22.86 -16.99
N HIS A 39 -50.47 22.02 -17.72
CA HIS A 39 -50.18 20.59 -17.87
C HIS A 39 -48.77 20.34 -18.45
N LYS A 40 -48.34 21.15 -19.42
CA LYS A 40 -46.97 21.03 -19.97
C LYS A 40 -45.91 21.37 -18.92
N ALA A 41 -46.11 22.45 -18.15
CA ALA A 41 -45.19 22.82 -17.09
C ALA A 41 -45.12 21.76 -15.98
N GLU A 42 -46.26 21.19 -15.59
CA GLU A 42 -46.34 20.09 -14.63
C GLU A 42 -45.60 18.84 -15.13
N LEU A 43 -45.75 18.49 -16.40
CA LEU A 43 -45.03 17.38 -17.02
C LEU A 43 -43.52 17.59 -16.99
N VAL A 44 -43.03 18.76 -17.43
CA VAL A 44 -41.59 19.07 -17.43
C VAL A 44 -41.03 19.06 -16.00
N LYS A 45 -41.78 19.60 -15.03
CA LYS A 45 -41.40 19.55 -13.62
C LYS A 45 -41.23 18.11 -13.14
N LYS A 46 -42.18 17.23 -13.48
CA LYS A 46 -42.10 15.80 -13.16
C LYS A 46 -40.87 15.14 -13.80
N ILE A 47 -40.57 15.42 -15.06
CA ILE A 47 -39.36 14.92 -15.74
C ILE A 47 -38.09 15.37 -15.00
N HIS A 48 -38.03 16.64 -14.56
CA HIS A 48 -36.89 17.16 -13.81
C HIS A 48 -36.74 16.53 -12.42
N GLU A 49 -37.85 16.32 -11.72
CA GLU A 49 -37.88 15.63 -10.42
C GLU A 49 -37.39 14.17 -10.56
N GLU A 50 -37.90 13.44 -11.55
CA GLU A 50 -37.47 12.05 -11.82
C GLU A 50 -35.99 11.99 -12.24
N ALA A 51 -35.55 12.88 -13.14
CA ALA A 51 -34.16 12.95 -13.57
C ALA A 51 -33.22 13.24 -12.39
N ARG A 52 -33.61 14.16 -11.51
CA ARG A 52 -32.85 14.48 -10.29
C ARG A 52 -32.76 13.26 -9.37
N ASN A 53 -33.86 12.55 -9.14
CA ASN A 53 -33.88 11.35 -8.32
C ASN A 53 -32.98 10.26 -8.89
N HIS A 54 -33.00 10.04 -10.21
CA HIS A 54 -32.11 9.10 -10.88
C HIS A 54 -30.63 9.49 -10.72
N ILE A 55 -30.28 10.78 -10.87
CA ILE A 55 -28.92 11.28 -10.65
C ILE A 55 -28.47 11.03 -9.21
N LEU A 56 -29.30 11.38 -8.22
CA LEU A 56 -28.96 11.19 -6.81
C LEU A 56 -28.70 9.71 -6.50
N HIS A 57 -29.59 8.83 -6.95
CA HIS A 57 -29.43 7.39 -6.77
C HIS A 57 -28.17 6.85 -7.47
N LYS A 58 -27.88 7.32 -8.69
CA LYS A 58 -26.67 6.92 -9.43
C LYS A 58 -25.39 7.44 -8.78
N ASN A 59 -25.40 8.64 -8.24
CA ASN A 59 -24.29 9.20 -7.47
C ASN A 59 -24.03 8.41 -6.20
N GLU A 60 -25.07 7.99 -5.48
CA GLU A 60 -24.95 7.14 -4.29
C GLU A 60 -24.37 5.75 -4.63
N GLN A 61 -24.86 5.11 -5.70
CA GLN A 61 -24.29 3.85 -6.20
C GLN A 61 -22.80 4.01 -6.59
N ALA A 62 -22.47 5.09 -7.29
CA ALA A 62 -21.08 5.38 -7.66
C ALA A 62 -20.20 5.62 -6.42
N ALA A 63 -20.71 6.35 -5.43
CA ALA A 63 -20.00 6.63 -4.19
C ALA A 63 -19.77 5.35 -3.37
N THR A 64 -20.79 4.52 -3.16
CA THR A 64 -20.67 3.24 -2.45
C THR A 64 -19.68 2.30 -3.13
N GLN A 65 -19.71 2.21 -4.46
CA GLN A 65 -18.77 1.39 -5.22
C GLN A 65 -17.34 1.97 -5.20
N ALA A 66 -17.16 3.28 -5.36
CA ALA A 66 -15.84 3.92 -5.36
C ALA A 66 -15.20 3.94 -3.97
N ASN A 67 -16.01 4.01 -2.91
CA ASN A 67 -15.55 3.99 -1.52
C ASN A 67 -15.37 2.56 -0.99
N LYS A 68 -15.73 1.53 -1.77
CA LYS A 68 -15.50 0.14 -1.41
C LYS A 68 -14.01 -0.12 -1.20
N GLY A 69 -13.64 -0.50 0.03
CA GLY A 69 -12.25 -0.78 0.42
C GLY A 69 -11.40 0.44 0.74
N ARG A 70 -11.95 1.66 0.69
CA ARG A 70 -11.26 2.86 1.20
C ARG A 70 -11.42 2.94 2.71
N LYS A 71 -10.36 3.38 3.40
CA LYS A 71 -10.40 3.67 4.83
C LYS A 71 -10.80 5.12 5.05
N HIS A 72 -11.69 5.35 6.01
CA HIS A 72 -11.98 6.70 6.48
C HIS A 72 -10.80 7.19 7.31
N VAL A 73 -10.21 8.31 6.92
CA VAL A 73 -9.11 8.98 7.62
C VAL A 73 -9.53 10.42 7.83
N THR A 74 -9.43 10.91 9.05
CA THR A 74 -9.73 12.29 9.42
C THR A 74 -8.65 12.80 10.35
N PHE A 75 -8.38 14.09 10.26
CA PHE A 75 -7.45 14.80 11.11
C PHE A 75 -8.20 15.94 11.80
N GLU A 76 -7.73 16.33 12.97
CA GLU A 76 -8.23 17.50 13.68
C GLU A 76 -7.17 18.62 13.62
N PRO A 77 -7.57 19.89 13.82
CA PRO A 77 -6.60 20.98 13.99
C PRO A 77 -5.59 20.63 15.09
N GLU A 78 -4.34 21.07 14.90
CA GLU A 78 -3.16 20.75 15.71
C GLU A 78 -2.53 19.36 15.47
N ASP A 79 -3.18 18.46 14.73
CA ASP A 79 -2.56 17.19 14.35
C ASP A 79 -1.35 17.40 13.45
N TRP A 80 -0.35 16.55 13.60
CA TRP A 80 0.83 16.52 12.75
C TRP A 80 0.66 15.47 11.65
N VAL A 81 0.94 15.87 10.40
CA VAL A 81 0.76 15.03 9.23
C VAL A 81 1.94 15.11 8.27
N TRP A 82 2.26 13.99 7.63
CA TRP A 82 3.15 13.93 6.48
C TRP A 82 2.40 14.30 5.21
N VAL A 83 3.04 15.09 4.34
CA VAL A 83 2.49 15.47 3.03
C VAL A 83 3.12 14.63 1.93
N HIS A 84 2.30 14.03 1.07
CA HIS A 84 2.73 13.30 -0.10
C HIS A 84 2.97 14.22 -1.31
N PHE A 85 4.17 14.19 -1.88
CA PHE A 85 4.54 15.02 -3.01
C PHE A 85 4.13 14.42 -4.36
N ARG A 86 3.06 14.99 -4.95
CA ARG A 86 2.68 14.75 -6.35
C ARG A 86 3.56 15.57 -7.28
N LYS A 87 4.06 14.95 -8.36
CA LYS A 87 4.90 15.64 -9.36
C LYS A 87 4.23 16.88 -9.97
N GLU A 88 2.91 16.81 -10.20
CA GLU A 88 2.13 17.90 -10.78
C GLU A 88 2.07 19.15 -9.88
N ARG A 89 2.15 18.96 -8.56
CA ARG A 89 2.13 20.07 -7.58
C ARG A 89 3.53 20.48 -7.13
N PHE A 90 4.46 19.53 -7.09
CA PHE A 90 5.81 19.70 -6.52
C PHE A 90 6.90 19.23 -7.50
N PRO A 91 7.08 19.91 -8.66
CA PRO A 91 8.08 19.50 -9.64
C PRO A 91 9.51 19.68 -9.09
N THR A 92 9.75 20.73 -8.30
CA THR A 92 11.07 21.08 -7.74
C THR A 92 11.49 20.16 -6.59
N GLN A 93 10.54 19.62 -5.82
CA GLN A 93 10.84 18.73 -4.70
C GLN A 93 10.94 17.26 -5.16
N ARG A 94 10.25 16.90 -6.25
CA ARG A 94 10.25 15.55 -6.81
C ARG A 94 10.96 15.46 -8.16
N ILE A 95 12.22 15.88 -8.18
CA ILE A 95 13.07 15.91 -9.38
C ILE A 95 13.46 14.49 -9.83
N SER A 96 13.77 13.59 -8.89
CA SER A 96 14.28 12.24 -9.18
C SER A 96 13.39 11.12 -8.63
N LYS A 97 13.58 9.89 -9.12
CA LYS A 97 12.89 8.70 -8.59
C LYS A 97 13.37 8.31 -7.18
N LEU A 98 14.55 8.76 -6.77
CA LEU A 98 15.17 8.41 -5.48
C LEU A 98 14.88 9.43 -4.38
N ASN A 99 14.29 10.59 -4.71
CA ASN A 99 13.87 11.56 -3.71
C ASN A 99 12.75 10.99 -2.82
N PRO A 100 12.69 11.38 -1.53
CA PRO A 100 11.56 11.05 -0.66
C PRO A 100 10.22 11.37 -1.32
N ARG A 101 9.23 10.50 -1.08
CA ARG A 101 7.89 10.65 -1.65
C ARG A 101 6.99 11.59 -0.85
N GLY A 102 7.37 11.93 0.36
CA GLY A 102 6.69 12.88 1.20
C GLY A 102 7.69 13.62 2.08
N ASP A 103 7.21 14.65 2.73
CA ASP A 103 8.02 15.58 3.53
C ASP A 103 7.25 16.03 4.75
N GLY A 104 8.03 16.46 5.76
CA GLY A 104 7.67 17.08 7.03
C GLY A 104 6.56 16.45 7.85
N PRO A 105 6.65 16.43 9.19
CA PRO A 105 5.45 16.64 9.98
C PRO A 105 5.04 18.11 9.84
N PHE A 106 3.91 18.37 9.20
CA PHE A 106 3.27 19.68 9.14
C PHE A 106 2.04 19.69 10.02
N GLN A 107 1.79 20.81 10.67
CA GLN A 107 0.62 20.95 11.53
C GLN A 107 -0.63 21.25 10.70
N VAL A 108 -1.74 20.60 11.03
CA VAL A 108 -3.06 20.95 10.50
C VAL A 108 -3.53 22.22 11.20
N LEU A 109 -3.63 23.33 10.48
CA LEU A 109 -4.15 24.59 11.00
C LEU A 109 -5.68 24.59 11.06
N GLU A 110 -6.32 24.02 10.04
CA GLU A 110 -7.77 24.09 9.89
C GLU A 110 -8.30 22.91 9.08
N LYS A 111 -9.44 22.38 9.51
CA LYS A 111 -10.24 21.38 8.78
C LYS A 111 -11.34 22.08 7.99
N ILE A 112 -11.17 22.19 6.67
CA ILE A 112 -12.17 22.81 5.78
C ILE A 112 -13.32 21.83 5.53
N ASN A 113 -12.99 20.57 5.25
CA ASN A 113 -13.91 19.43 5.21
C ASN A 113 -13.13 18.13 5.47
N ASP A 114 -13.82 17.01 5.63
CA ASP A 114 -13.17 15.70 5.90
C ASP A 114 -12.14 15.29 4.83
N ASN A 115 -12.22 15.86 3.63
CA ASN A 115 -11.38 15.56 2.49
C ASN A 115 -10.29 16.63 2.24
N ALA A 116 -10.30 17.76 2.94
CA ALA A 116 -9.47 18.93 2.64
C ALA A 116 -9.06 19.71 3.91
N TYR A 117 -7.76 19.85 4.08
CA TYR A 117 -7.14 20.41 5.27
C TYR A 117 -6.16 21.52 4.89
N LYS A 118 -6.07 22.56 5.72
CA LYS A 118 -5.06 23.62 5.59
C LYS A 118 -3.91 23.31 6.52
N LEU A 119 -2.70 23.28 5.98
CA LEU A 119 -1.49 22.98 6.74
C LEU A 119 -0.65 24.24 6.97
N ASP A 120 0.16 24.22 8.02
CA ASP A 120 1.22 25.19 8.23
C ASP A 120 2.42 24.84 7.33
N LEU A 121 2.36 25.30 6.08
CA LEU A 121 3.45 25.15 5.13
C LEU A 121 4.31 26.41 5.08
N PRO A 122 5.65 26.29 5.10
CA PRO A 122 6.52 27.43 4.88
C PRO A 122 6.37 27.93 3.43
N GLY A 123 6.54 29.24 3.25
CA GLY A 123 6.39 29.91 1.95
C GLY A 123 7.34 29.42 0.85
N GLU A 124 8.37 28.65 1.22
CA GLU A 124 9.37 28.07 0.31
C GLU A 124 8.77 27.11 -0.72
N TYR A 125 7.67 26.42 -0.38
CA TYR A 125 7.07 25.44 -1.29
C TYR A 125 6.33 26.08 -2.48
N GLN A 126 5.97 27.37 -2.41
CA GLN A 126 5.22 28.10 -3.46
C GLN A 126 3.93 27.39 -3.95
N VAL A 127 3.34 26.53 -3.12
CA VAL A 127 2.07 25.84 -3.40
C VAL A 127 0.97 26.32 -2.46
N SER A 128 -0.29 26.02 -2.80
CA SER A 128 -1.41 26.21 -1.88
C SER A 128 -1.22 25.38 -0.61
N SER A 129 -1.46 25.98 0.55
CA SER A 129 -1.41 25.30 1.85
C SER A 129 -2.58 24.32 2.10
N THR A 130 -3.48 24.15 1.13
CA THR A 130 -4.64 23.26 1.23
C THR A 130 -4.38 21.93 0.52
N PHE A 131 -4.52 20.84 1.26
CA PHE A 131 -4.24 19.48 0.83
C PHE A 131 -5.46 18.59 0.93
N ASN A 132 -5.54 17.63 0.00
CA ASN A 132 -6.53 16.58 0.08
C ASN A 132 -6.12 15.52 1.11
N VAL A 133 -7.08 14.92 1.83
CA VAL A 133 -6.81 13.86 2.82
C VAL A 133 -6.02 12.68 2.24
N SER A 134 -6.19 12.38 0.95
CA SER A 134 -5.45 11.33 0.24
C SER A 134 -3.95 11.63 0.08
N ASP A 135 -3.55 12.89 0.25
CA ASP A 135 -2.16 13.32 0.20
C ASP A 135 -1.55 13.48 1.60
N LEU A 136 -2.30 13.14 2.67
CA LEU A 136 -1.86 13.26 4.05
C LEU A 136 -1.68 11.89 4.69
N SER A 137 -0.75 11.79 5.64
CA SER A 137 -0.57 10.61 6.47
C SER A 137 -0.31 11.02 7.91
N PRO A 138 -0.88 10.32 8.92
CA PRO A 138 -0.67 10.67 10.32
C PRO A 138 0.82 10.61 10.68
N PHE A 139 1.30 11.60 11.44
CA PHE A 139 2.60 11.54 12.09
C PHE A 139 2.45 10.90 13.47
N ASP A 140 2.90 9.65 13.60
CA ASP A 140 2.94 8.99 14.90
C ASP A 140 4.26 9.33 15.58
N VAL A 141 4.20 10.21 16.60
CA VAL A 141 5.34 10.44 17.50
C VAL A 141 5.41 9.20 18.38
N GLY A 142 6.05 8.15 17.87
CA GLY A 142 6.21 6.92 18.61
C GLY A 142 6.72 7.23 20.01
N ILE A 143 5.89 6.94 21.02
CA ILE A 143 6.34 6.88 22.40
C ILE A 143 7.36 5.75 22.40
N ASP A 144 8.62 6.15 22.33
CA ASP A 144 9.82 5.34 22.45
C ASP A 144 10.03 4.23 21.40
N SER A 145 10.38 4.61 20.16
CA SER A 145 11.11 3.69 19.24
C SER A 145 12.59 3.53 19.61
N ARG A 146 13.00 3.95 20.82
CA ARG A 146 14.37 3.83 21.35
C ARG A 146 14.47 2.96 22.60
N THR A 147 13.43 2.25 23.01
CA THR A 147 13.63 1.10 23.91
C THR A 147 14.28 -0.03 23.11
N ASN A 148 15.61 -0.05 23.08
CA ASN A 148 16.37 -1.25 22.74
C ASN A 148 15.87 -2.39 23.63
N PRO A 149 15.34 -3.51 23.11
CA PRO A 149 15.10 -4.71 23.92
C PRO A 149 16.40 -5.45 24.28
N PHE A 150 17.54 -4.74 24.28
CA PHE A 150 18.85 -5.27 24.61
C PHE A 150 19.18 -4.89 26.05
N GLU A 151 18.42 -5.43 26.99
CA GLU A 151 18.89 -5.61 28.35
C GLU A 151 19.44 -7.03 28.44
N GLU A 152 20.78 -7.07 28.48
CA GLU A 152 21.62 -8.23 28.64
C GLU A 152 22.04 -8.30 30.12
N TRP A 153 21.74 -9.45 30.77
CA TRP A 153 22.04 -9.94 32.15
C TRP A 153 21.29 -9.31 33.35
N GLY A 154 20.79 -10.06 34.35
CA GLY A 154 20.81 -11.50 34.63
C GLY A 154 20.31 -11.75 36.08
N ASN A 155 19.69 -12.90 36.37
CA ASN A 155 19.73 -13.49 37.70
C ASN A 155 19.41 -15.00 37.65
N ASP A 156 20.29 -15.76 38.27
CA ASP A 156 20.36 -17.22 38.30
C ASP A 156 19.26 -17.83 39.18
N ARG A 157 18.47 -18.75 38.63
CA ARG A 157 17.88 -19.87 39.39
C ARG A 157 17.84 -21.14 38.56
N VAL A 158 18.42 -22.18 39.15
CA VAL A 158 18.73 -23.52 38.66
C VAL A 158 17.51 -24.46 38.79
N GLU A 159 17.13 -25.10 37.66
CA GLU A 159 16.69 -26.50 37.39
C GLU A 159 15.61 -27.20 38.27
N PRO A 160 14.86 -28.26 37.80
CA PRO A 160 15.31 -29.27 36.82
C PRO A 160 14.33 -29.82 35.75
N ASP A 161 14.96 -30.33 34.69
CA ASP A 161 14.73 -31.57 33.93
C ASP A 161 13.32 -31.95 33.44
N SER A 162 13.18 -32.01 32.10
CA SER A 162 12.74 -33.25 31.45
C SER A 162 13.16 -33.27 29.97
N GLU A 163 14.03 -34.22 29.67
CA GLU A 163 14.41 -34.76 28.36
C GLU A 163 13.23 -34.85 27.40
N HIS A 164 13.41 -34.55 26.10
CA HIS A 164 12.83 -35.30 24.98
C HIS A 164 13.34 -34.75 23.63
N GLU A 165 14.32 -35.48 23.08
CA GLU A 165 14.49 -35.84 21.66
C GLU A 165 14.41 -34.74 20.57
N ASP A 166 15.58 -34.45 20.01
CA ASP A 166 15.79 -33.82 18.70
C ASP A 166 14.99 -34.54 17.58
N LYS A 167 13.85 -33.98 17.20
CA LYS A 167 13.22 -34.24 15.90
C LYS A 167 12.84 -32.94 15.20
N LEU A 168 13.57 -32.63 14.12
CA LEU A 168 13.25 -31.54 13.20
C LEU A 168 11.91 -31.82 12.51
N HIS A 169 10.82 -31.30 13.07
CA HIS A 169 9.50 -31.38 12.47
C HIS A 169 9.40 -30.40 11.28
N ILE A 170 9.59 -30.92 10.05
CA ILE A 170 9.42 -30.15 8.81
C ILE A 170 7.92 -30.06 8.53
N SER A 171 7.27 -28.99 8.99
CA SER A 171 5.86 -28.72 8.64
C SER A 171 5.76 -28.27 7.17
N THR A 172 5.01 -29.01 6.36
CA THR A 172 4.74 -28.72 4.94
C THR A 172 3.92 -27.44 4.79
N GLY A 173 4.58 -26.31 4.55
CA GLY A 173 3.95 -25.01 4.31
C GLY A 173 4.95 -24.01 3.74
N PRO A 174 4.50 -22.83 3.24
CA PRO A 174 5.37 -21.86 2.60
C PRO A 174 6.54 -21.43 3.52
N VAL A 175 7.76 -21.43 2.99
CA VAL A 175 8.97 -21.09 3.75
C VAL A 175 9.04 -19.58 3.95
N THR A 176 8.89 -19.14 5.20
CA THR A 176 9.07 -17.74 5.59
C THR A 176 10.54 -17.43 5.87
N ARG A 177 10.94 -16.14 5.78
CA ARG A 177 12.33 -15.69 6.02
C ARG A 177 12.90 -16.13 7.37
N ALA A 178 12.07 -16.12 8.41
CA ALA A 178 12.47 -16.59 9.75
C ALA A 178 12.76 -18.10 9.77
N ARG A 179 11.99 -18.91 9.02
CA ARG A 179 12.19 -20.36 8.90
C ARG A 179 13.46 -20.69 8.13
N ALA A 180 13.74 -19.97 7.03
CA ALA A 180 14.98 -20.13 6.28
C ALA A 180 16.21 -19.88 7.17
N LYS A 181 16.18 -18.79 7.96
CA LYS A 181 17.27 -18.45 8.88
C LYS A 181 17.48 -19.50 9.97
N LYS A 182 16.39 -20.06 10.51
CA LYS A 182 16.45 -21.14 11.52
C LYS A 182 17.06 -22.43 10.94
N LEU A 183 16.74 -22.74 9.68
CA LEU A 183 17.31 -23.89 8.97
C LEU A 183 18.79 -23.69 8.68
N GLU A 184 19.20 -22.49 8.24
CA GLU A 184 20.61 -22.14 8.06
C GLU A 184 21.42 -22.29 9.35
N GLN A 185 20.88 -21.80 10.48
CA GLN A 185 21.54 -21.94 11.79
C GLN A 185 21.65 -23.41 12.21
N ALA A 186 20.60 -24.21 12.00
CA ALA A 186 20.63 -25.64 12.31
C ALA A 186 21.70 -26.37 11.49
N LEU A 187 21.83 -26.06 10.19
CA LEU A 187 22.87 -26.62 9.34
C LEU A 187 24.27 -26.19 9.77
N GLN A 188 24.45 -24.92 10.12
CA GLN A 188 25.74 -24.42 10.62
C GLN A 188 26.16 -25.16 11.90
N ASN A 189 25.22 -25.35 12.84
CA ASN A 189 25.48 -26.07 14.08
C ASN A 189 25.78 -27.56 13.85
N LEU A 190 25.14 -28.17 12.85
CA LEU A 190 25.38 -29.57 12.49
C LEU A 190 26.77 -29.74 11.86
N TRP A 191 27.16 -28.81 10.98
CA TRP A 191 28.52 -28.76 10.40
C TRP A 191 29.60 -28.55 11.45
N THR A 192 29.36 -27.73 12.47
CA THR A 192 30.33 -27.54 13.56
C THR A 192 30.46 -28.82 14.40
N ARG A 193 29.35 -29.49 14.72
CA ARG A 193 29.36 -30.78 15.44
C ARG A 193 30.16 -31.85 14.69
N ILE A 194 29.89 -32.05 13.40
CA ILE A 194 30.62 -33.03 12.57
C ILE A 194 32.13 -32.69 12.53
N ARG A 195 32.47 -31.40 12.44
CA ARG A 195 33.87 -30.96 12.39
C ARG A 195 34.60 -31.11 13.74
N GLU A 196 33.89 -31.04 14.84
CA GLU A 196 34.43 -31.30 16.19
C GLU A 196 34.57 -32.80 16.45
N GLU A 197 33.59 -33.60 16.06
CA GLU A 197 33.62 -35.06 16.17
C GLU A 197 34.74 -35.68 15.31
N ALA A 198 34.94 -35.17 14.09
CA ALA A 198 36.06 -35.59 13.23
C ALA A 198 37.44 -35.07 13.68
N ARG A 199 37.48 -34.13 14.64
CA ARG A 199 38.72 -33.71 15.32
C ARG A 199 38.98 -34.59 16.54
N SER A 200 37.95 -34.92 17.31
CA SER A 200 38.04 -35.82 18.46
C SER A 200 38.37 -37.26 18.05
N SER A 201 37.80 -37.75 16.95
CA SER A 201 38.08 -39.10 16.42
C SER A 201 39.49 -39.26 15.82
N ARG A 202 40.21 -38.15 15.58
CA ARG A 202 41.59 -38.18 15.11
C ARG A 202 42.62 -38.33 16.24
N ASP A 203 42.23 -38.08 17.48
CA ASP A 203 43.11 -38.20 18.65
C ASP A 203 43.03 -39.59 19.33
N GLU A 204 41.97 -40.38 19.08
CA GLU A 204 41.84 -41.75 19.65
C GLU A 204 42.22 -42.89 18.69
N GLN A 205 42.57 -42.60 17.43
CA GLN A 205 42.99 -43.62 16.45
C GLN A 205 44.47 -43.49 16.06
N VAL A 206 45.29 -43.03 17.00
CA VAL A 206 46.76 -43.14 16.97
C VAL A 206 47.24 -44.10 18.05
N ASP A 207 46.51 -45.20 18.28
CA ASP A 207 47.10 -46.39 18.84
C ASP A 207 46.43 -47.62 18.22
N LEU A 208 47.24 -48.59 17.81
CA LEU A 208 46.90 -49.81 17.05
C LEU A 208 46.69 -49.65 15.53
N GLY A 209 47.78 -49.75 14.74
CA GLY A 209 47.63 -50.18 13.34
C GLY A 209 48.73 -49.81 12.35
N LEU A 210 49.94 -50.28 12.59
CA LEU A 210 51.05 -50.36 11.64
C LEU A 210 50.62 -50.91 10.25
N ILE A 211 51.27 -50.42 9.18
CA ILE A 211 51.67 -51.11 7.92
C ILE A 211 51.14 -50.52 6.57
N PHE A 212 52.11 -50.05 5.75
CA PHE A 212 52.15 -49.97 4.27
C PHE A 212 51.21 -48.96 3.57
N VAL A 213 51.55 -48.24 2.50
CA VAL A 213 52.71 -48.08 1.60
C VAL A 213 52.26 -46.95 0.63
N ILE A 214 53.05 -45.95 0.23
CA ILE A 214 54.08 -45.99 -0.80
C ILE A 214 54.96 -44.74 -0.59
N LYS A 215 56.27 -44.97 -0.60
CA LYS A 215 57.33 -43.96 -0.66
C LYS A 215 58.00 -44.11 -2.03
N SER A 216 57.78 -43.18 -2.96
CA SER A 216 58.61 -42.94 -4.17
C SER A 216 57.88 -41.92 -5.07
N ALA A 217 58.48 -40.88 -5.63
CA ALA A 217 59.84 -40.39 -5.64
C ALA A 217 59.84 -38.92 -6.10
N GLY A 218 60.74 -38.11 -5.52
CA GLY A 218 61.51 -37.06 -6.21
C GLY A 218 60.81 -35.74 -6.61
N PRO A 219 61.36 -34.57 -6.19
CA PRO A 219 60.96 -33.25 -6.69
C PRO A 219 61.78 -32.86 -7.93
N HIS A 220 61.18 -32.16 -8.89
CA HIS A 220 61.95 -31.30 -9.81
C HIS A 220 61.21 -29.99 -10.09
N GLN A 221 61.93 -28.91 -9.83
CA GLN A 221 61.53 -27.52 -10.00
C GLN A 221 61.58 -27.09 -11.49
N TYR A 222 60.77 -26.07 -11.79
CA TYR A 222 60.91 -25.00 -12.78
C TYR A 222 62.04 -25.07 -13.83
N THR A 223 61.69 -24.85 -15.10
CA THR A 223 62.31 -23.77 -15.91
C THR A 223 61.32 -23.20 -16.92
N SER A 224 61.41 -21.88 -17.08
CA SER A 224 60.85 -21.03 -18.12
C SER A 224 61.60 -21.17 -19.45
N GLY A 225 60.93 -20.95 -20.58
CA GLY A 225 61.59 -20.74 -21.87
C GLY A 225 60.63 -20.31 -22.97
N HIS A 226 60.85 -19.08 -23.44
CA HIS A 226 60.51 -18.41 -24.71
C HIS A 226 59.38 -18.92 -25.61
#